data_AF-A0A2V0QH89-F1
#
_entry.id   AF-A0A2V0QH89-F1
#
_cell.length_a   1.000
_cell.length_b   1.000
_cell.length_c   1.000
_cell.angle_alpha   90.00
_cell.angle_beta   90.00
_cell.angle_gamma   90.00
#
_symmetry.space_group_name_H-M   'P 1'
#
loop_
_entity.id
_entity.type
_entity.pdbx_description
1 polymer ?
#
loop_
_entity_poly.entity_id
_entity_poly.type
_entity_poly.pdbx_seq_one_letter_code
_entity_poly.pdbx_strand_id
1 'polypeptide(L)' 'MIIEFESYEQAVACYHSPQYQNAMSHRQGAAKAEIVIVEGQP' A
#
# COMPACT_ATOMS: atom_id res chain seq x y z
N MET A 1 -9.12 -4.11 3.45
CA MET A 1 -8.06 -4.07 4.48
C MET A 1 -7.73 -2.62 4.72
N ILE A 2 -7.55 -2.21 5.97
CA ILE A 2 -7.08 -0.87 6.34
C ILE A 2 -5.72 -1.06 7.02
N ILE A 3 -4.75 -0.23 6.66
CA ILE A 3 -3.42 -0.19 7.26
C ILE A 3 -3.15 1.26 7.62
N GLU A 4 -2.96 1.52 8.91
CA GLU A 4 -2.66 2.85 9.42
C GLU A 4 -1.14 3.02 9.55
N PHE A 5 -0.66 4.19 9.15
CA PHE A 5 0.74 4.61 9.28
C PHE A 5 0.78 5.90 10.10
N GLU A 6 1.94 6.19 10.70
CA GLU A 6 2.12 7.41 11.48
C GLU A 6 2.05 8.69 10.62
N SER A 7 2.34 8.58 9.32
CA SER A 7 2.20 9.69 8.37
C SER A 7 1.83 9.21 6.96
N TYR A 8 1.31 10.13 6.16
CA TYR A 8 0.98 9.88 4.75
C TYR A 8 2.24 9.48 3.95
N GLU A 9 3.36 10.15 4.20
CA GLU A 9 4.64 9.89 3.54
C GLU A 9 5.15 8.48 3.83
N GLN A 10 4.96 7.98 5.05
CA GLN A 10 5.34 6.60 5.40
C GLN A 10 4.51 5.58 4.62
N ALA A 11 3.19 5.82 4.46
CA ALA A 11 2.33 4.95 3.66
C ALA A 11 2.76 4.93 2.18
N VAL A 12 3.07 6.10 1.61
CA VAL A 12 3.57 6.22 0.23
C VAL A 12 4.93 5.53 0.07
N ALA A 13 5.85 5.72 1.02
CA ALA A 13 7.16 5.07 1.00
C ALA A 13 7.04 3.54 1.09
N CYS A 14 6.13 3.04 1.94
CA CYS A 14 5.84 1.60 2.03
C CYS A 14 5.32 1.07 0.69
N TYR A 15 4.34 1.74 0.10
CA TYR A 15 3.75 1.31 -1.17
C TYR A 15 4.80 1.27 -2.30
N HIS A 16 5.69 2.26 -2.39
CA HIS A 16 6.75 2.29 -3.41
C HIS A 16 7.99 1.45 -3.08
N SER A 17 8.05 0.82 -1.89
CA SER A 17 9.22 0.05 -1.50
C SER A 17 9.44 -1.17 -2.42
N PRO A 18 10.71 -1.53 -2.74
CA PRO A 18 11.00 -2.73 -3.53
C PRO A 18 10.40 -4.00 -2.92
N GLN A 19 10.36 -4.08 -1.59
CA GLN A 19 9.80 -5.20 -0.86
C GLN A 19 8.29 -5.33 -1.08
N TYR A 20 7.55 -4.22 -0.96
CA TYR A 20 6.10 -4.23 -1.19
C TYR A 20 5.76 -4.48 -2.66
N GLN A 21 6.51 -3.89 -3.59
CA GLN A 21 6.30 -4.13 -5.02
C GLN A 21 6.53 -5.59 -5.41
N ASN A 22 7.58 -6.22 -4.86
CA ASN A 22 7.81 -7.65 -5.03
C ASN A 22 6.65 -8.48 -4.44
N ALA A 23 6.23 -8.17 -3.21
CA ALA A 23 5.08 -8.84 -2.58
C ALA A 23 3.79 -8.68 -3.41
N MET A 24 3.56 -7.49 -3.96
CA MET A 24 2.40 -7.19 -4.78
C MET A 24 2.39 -7.97 -6.09
N SER A 25 3.57 -8.29 -6.66
CA SER A 25 3.67 -9.09 -7.89
C SER A 25 3.05 -10.48 -7.73
N HIS A 26 3.17 -11.11 -6.56
CA HIS A 26 2.55 -12.41 -6.29
C HIS A 26 1.01 -12.38 -6.33
N ARG A 27 0.40 -11.21 -6.15
CA ARG A 27 -1.05 -11.02 -6.26
C ARG A 27 -1.52 -10.87 -7.70
N GLN A 28 -0.65 -10.45 -8.62
CA GLN A 28 -1.03 -10.20 -10.02
C GLN A 28 -1.55 -11.49 -10.67
N GLY A 29 -2.73 -11.43 -11.29
CA GLY A 29 -3.40 -12.58 -11.90
C GLY A 29 -4.10 -13.52 -10.92
N ALA A 30 -3.72 -13.55 -9.64
CA ALA A 30 -4.38 -14.35 -8.61
C ALA A 30 -5.61 -13.65 -8.01
N ALA A 31 -5.58 -12.32 -7.88
CA ALA A 31 -6.70 -11.53 -7.39
C ALA A 31 -6.72 -10.10 -7.94
N LYS A 32 -7.91 -9.53 -8.06
CA LYS A 32 -8.09 -8.10 -8.31
C LYS A 32 -8.04 -7.36 -6.96
N ALA A 33 -7.25 -6.30 -6.88
CA ALA A 33 -7.28 -5.40 -5.74
C ALA A 33 -7.06 -3.96 -6.20
N GLU A 34 -7.76 -3.06 -5.52
CA GLU A 34 -7.61 -1.62 -5.63
C GLU A 34 -6.98 -1.12 -4.33
N ILE A 35 -5.92 -0.33 -4.46
CA ILE A 35 -5.17 0.20 -3.33
C ILE A 35 -5.20 1.72 -3.46
N VAL A 36 -5.69 2.39 -2.44
CA VAL A 36 -5.72 3.84 -2.32
C VAL A 36 -5.03 4.24 -1.03
N ILE A 37 -4.25 5.32 -1.10
CA ILE A 37 -3.61 5.93 0.06
C ILE A 37 -4.30 7.28 0.29
N VAL A 38 -4.91 7.43 1.45
CA VAL A 38 -5.67 8.63 1.81
C VAL A 38 -5.03 9.29 3.04
N GLU A 39 -5.06 10.61 3.10
CA GLU A 39 -4.65 11.35 4.29
C GLU A 39 -5.77 11.28 5.33
N GLY A 40 -5.40 10.94 6.57
CA GLY A 40 -6.35 10.88 7.68
C GLY A 40 -6.91 12.27 8.00
N GLN A 41 -8.18 12.32 8.41
CA GLN A 41 -8.77 13.53 8.98
C GLN A 41 -8.71 13.43 10.51
N PRO A 42 -8.66 14.56 11.24
CA PRO A 42 -8.66 14.59 12.71
C PRO A 42 -9.86 13.87 13.34
#